data_AF-A0A1X0N589-F1
#
_entry.id   AF-A0A1X0N589-F1
#
_cell.length_a   1.000
_cell.length_b   1.000
_cell.length_c   1.000
_cell.angle_alpha   90.00
_cell.angle_beta   90.00
_cell.angle_gamma   90.00
#
_symmetry.space_group_name_H-M   'P 1'
#
loop_
_entity.id
_entity.type
_entity.pdbx_description
1 polymer ?
#
loop_
_entity_poly.entity_id
_entity_poly.type
_entity_poly.pdbx_seq_one_letter_code
_entity_poly.pdbx_strand_id
1 'polypeptide(L)'
;MFFGENRKAFLEFLRNLTPQALFLTLAFIFGSPLDLSLERDSFDFTYEGVRRTIPYLFSLLVFIGACLANITLFIESALVSPARLKKLTDRITRLHPGFFRRIKLNARATWRHNKSGYLEVFLVLLISQTAFIAVVVVAARAALDSTG
;
A
#
# COMPACT_ATOMS: atom_id res chain seq x y z
N MET A 1 -9.74 12.49 -17.75
CA MET A 1 -9.35 13.90 -17.53
C MET A 1 -9.57 14.16 -16.05
N PHE A 2 -8.52 14.55 -15.31
CA PHE A 2 -8.45 14.66 -13.84
C PHE A 2 -9.37 15.76 -13.23
N PHE A 3 -10.66 15.79 -13.55
CA PHE A 3 -11.60 16.79 -13.06
C PHE A 3 -12.75 16.15 -12.29
N GLY A 4 -13.02 16.65 -11.08
CA GLY A 4 -14.14 16.23 -10.22
C GLY A 4 -13.74 15.28 -9.08
N GLU A 5 -14.59 14.30 -8.79
CA GLU A 5 -14.44 13.36 -7.66
C GLU A 5 -13.14 12.55 -7.69
N ASN A 6 -12.64 12.18 -8.87
CA ASN A 6 -11.37 11.45 -9.03
C ASN A 6 -10.16 12.26 -8.54
N ARG A 7 -10.20 13.60 -8.66
CA ARG A 7 -9.13 14.48 -8.14
C ARG A 7 -9.14 14.48 -6.61
N LYS A 8 -10.32 14.47 -6.00
CA LYS A 8 -10.44 14.41 -4.54
C LYS A 8 -9.90 13.08 -4.00
N ALA A 9 -10.28 11.97 -4.62
CA ALA A 9 -9.75 10.65 -4.29
C ALA A 9 -8.22 10.59 -4.40
N PHE A 10 -7.66 11.18 -5.46
CA PHE A 10 -6.22 11.25 -5.65
C PHE A 10 -5.51 12.13 -4.60
N LEU A 11 -6.05 13.31 -4.29
CA LEU A 11 -5.48 14.19 -3.25
C LEU A 11 -5.54 13.54 -1.86
N GLU A 12 -6.63 12.83 -1.55
CA GLU A 12 -6.73 12.05 -0.30
C GLU A 12 -5.71 10.91 -0.27
N PHE A 13 -5.51 10.21 -1.40
CA PHE A 13 -4.48 9.19 -1.54
C PHE A 13 -3.08 9.76 -1.28
N LEU A 14 -2.75 10.91 -1.87
CA LEU A 14 -1.48 11.60 -1.67
C LEU A 14 -1.30 12.07 -0.21
N ARG A 15 -2.36 12.59 0.41
CA ARG A 15 -2.32 13.02 1.82
C ARG A 15 -2.01 11.86 2.76
N ASN A 16 -2.50 10.67 2.46
CA ASN A 16 -2.25 9.46 3.24
C ASN A 16 -0.86 8.85 2.98
N LEU A 17 -0.15 9.31 1.95
CA LEU A 17 1.17 8.81 1.57
C LEU A 17 2.26 9.28 2.54
N THR A 18 2.14 10.50 3.08
CA THR A 18 3.06 11.05 4.08
C THR A 18 3.12 10.21 5.37
N PRO A 19 2.01 9.92 6.07
CA PRO A 19 2.05 9.07 7.25
C PRO A 19 2.54 7.65 6.93
N GLN A 20 2.23 7.11 5.75
CA GLN A 20 2.78 5.82 5.31
C GLN A 20 4.31 5.86 5.19
N ALA A 21 4.86 6.87 4.52
CA ALA A 21 6.31 7.04 4.41
C ALA A 21 6.97 7.20 5.79
N LEU A 22 6.30 7.86 6.74
CA LEU A 22 6.76 8.02 8.12
C LEU A 22 6.87 6.67 8.84
N PHE A 23 5.81 5.83 8.80
CA PHE A 23 5.84 4.49 9.39
C PHE A 23 6.84 3.56 8.71
N LEU A 24 7.02 3.68 7.40
CA LEU A 24 8.04 2.93 6.67
C LEU A 24 9.46 3.35 7.11
N THR A 25 9.70 4.65 7.28
CA THR A 25 10.98 5.19 7.75
C THR A 25 11.27 4.71 9.18
N LEU A 26 10.26 4.75 10.07
CA LEU A 26 10.38 4.20 11.42
C LEU A 26 10.67 2.69 11.40
N ALA A 27 10.02 1.94 10.51
CA ALA A 27 10.32 0.53 10.34
C ALA A 27 11.79 0.34 9.91
N PHE A 28 12.32 1.11 8.97
CA PHE A 28 13.73 1.01 8.61
C PHE A 28 14.68 1.38 9.76
N ILE A 29 14.38 2.44 10.52
CA ILE A 29 15.19 2.84 11.68
C ILE A 29 15.20 1.76 12.77
N PHE A 30 14.04 1.20 13.11
CA PHE A 30 13.94 0.14 14.10
C PHE A 30 14.45 -1.21 13.57
N GLY A 31 14.46 -1.39 12.25
CA GLY A 31 14.93 -2.59 11.58
C GLY A 31 16.43 -2.60 11.29
N SER A 32 17.11 -1.45 11.22
CA SER A 32 18.53 -1.38 10.92
C SER A 32 19.46 -2.11 11.91
N PRO A 33 19.16 -2.19 13.23
CA PRO A 33 19.96 -2.98 14.16
C PRO A 33 19.50 -4.44 14.26
N LEU A 34 18.45 -4.85 13.54
CA LEU A 34 17.97 -6.22 13.56
C LEU A 34 18.75 -7.04 12.53
N ASP A 35 19.21 -8.22 12.95
CA ASP A 35 19.75 -9.19 12.04
C ASP A 35 18.60 -9.84 11.26
N LEU A 36 18.34 -9.32 10.05
CA LEU A 36 17.28 -9.83 9.16
C LEU A 36 17.75 -11.00 8.30
N SER A 37 18.95 -11.54 8.56
CA SER A 37 19.43 -12.74 7.90
C SER A 37 18.40 -13.86 8.12
N LEU A 38 17.94 -14.47 7.02
CA LEU A 38 17.00 -15.59 7.02
C LEU A 38 17.68 -16.91 7.46
N GLU A 39 18.70 -16.82 8.33
CA GLU A 39 19.34 -17.96 8.93
C GLU A 39 18.48 -18.50 10.08
N ARG A 40 18.48 -19.81 10.25
CA ARG A 40 17.55 -20.53 11.13
C ARG A 40 17.72 -20.18 12.62
N ASP A 41 18.85 -19.58 12.99
CA ASP A 41 19.24 -19.16 14.34
C ASP A 41 19.22 -17.63 14.55
N SER A 42 18.78 -16.82 13.58
CA SER A 42 18.82 -15.34 13.68
C SER A 42 17.69 -14.73 14.51
N PHE A 43 16.66 -15.51 14.85
CA PHE A 43 15.57 -15.05 15.71
C PHE A 43 16.03 -15.06 17.18
N ASP A 44 16.61 -13.93 17.60
CA ASP A 44 16.98 -13.70 18.99
C ASP A 44 15.70 -13.49 19.85
N PHE A 45 15.24 -14.58 20.47
CA PHE A 45 14.11 -14.59 21.42
C PHE A 45 14.48 -14.01 22.79
N THR A 46 15.68 -13.47 22.97
CA THR A 46 16.07 -12.75 24.19
C THR A 46 15.15 -11.52 24.39
N TYR A 47 14.92 -11.14 25.65
CA TYR A 47 14.11 -9.97 26.01
C TYR A 47 14.54 -8.69 25.27
N GLU A 48 15.85 -8.49 25.06
CA GLU A 48 16.36 -7.37 24.27
C GLU A 48 16.05 -7.47 22.78
N GLY A 49 16.20 -8.65 22.16
CA GLY A 49 15.87 -8.90 20.76
C GLY A 49 14.37 -8.68 20.48
N VAL A 50 13.50 -9.18 21.36
CA VAL A 50 12.05 -8.94 21.28
C VAL A 50 11.72 -7.46 21.43
N ARG A 51 12.33 -6.75 22.40
CA ARG A 51 12.11 -5.31 22.61
C ARG A 51 12.48 -4.47 21.39
N ARG A 52 13.53 -4.85 20.64
CA ARG A 52 13.95 -4.19 19.39
C ARG A 52 13.04 -4.54 18.21
N THR A 53 12.55 -5.78 18.15
CA THR A 53 11.75 -6.31 17.04
C THR A 53 10.29 -5.82 17.04
N ILE A 54 9.69 -5.61 18.22
CA ILE A 54 8.31 -5.12 18.36
C ILE A 54 8.06 -3.78 17.63
N PRO A 55 8.83 -2.70 17.86
CA PRO A 55 8.57 -1.42 17.19
C PRO A 55 8.79 -1.48 15.67
N TYR A 56 9.72 -2.32 15.20
CA TYR A 56 9.90 -2.62 13.78
C TYR A 56 8.64 -3.27 13.18
N LEU A 57 8.20 -4.40 13.74
CA LEU A 57 7.04 -5.14 13.27
C LEU A 57 5.77 -4.29 13.34
N PHE A 58 5.58 -3.53 14.41
CA PHE A 58 4.43 -2.65 14.56
C PHE A 58 4.41 -1.57 13.46
N SER A 59 5.53 -0.88 13.24
CA SER A 59 5.63 0.16 12.21
C SER A 59 5.41 -0.42 10.80
N LEU A 60 5.95 -1.61 10.54
CA LEU A 60 5.79 -2.31 9.27
C LEU A 60 4.33 -2.75 9.04
N LEU A 61 3.67 -3.32 10.05
CA LEU A 61 2.27 -3.74 9.96
C LEU A 61 1.33 -2.56 9.75
N VAL A 62 1.55 -1.45 10.47
CA VAL A 62 0.78 -0.21 10.29
C VAL A 62 0.99 0.34 8.88
N PHE A 63 2.23 0.35 8.38
CA PHE A 63 2.54 0.76 7.02
C PHE A 63 1.79 -0.11 5.98
N ILE A 64 1.88 -1.43 6.07
CA ILE A 64 1.23 -2.36 5.14
C ILE A 64 -0.30 -2.18 5.20
N GLY A 65 -0.88 -2.12 6.40
CA GLY A 65 -2.31 -1.91 6.59
C GLY A 65 -2.78 -0.58 6.02
N ALA A 66 -2.05 0.51 6.28
CA ALA A 66 -2.34 1.82 5.73
C ALA A 66 -2.25 1.85 4.21
N CYS A 67 -1.25 1.19 3.63
CA CYS A 67 -1.09 1.08 2.18
C CYS A 67 -2.28 0.34 1.54
N LEU A 68 -2.64 -0.83 2.08
CA LEU A 68 -3.79 -1.61 1.60
C LEU A 68 -5.10 -0.83 1.74
N ALA A 69 -5.32 -0.15 2.87
CA ALA A 69 -6.50 0.67 3.09
C ALA A 69 -6.55 1.85 2.12
N ASN A 70 -5.43 2.55 1.91
CA ASN A 70 -5.36 3.71 1.01
C ASN A 70 -5.59 3.32 -0.45
N ILE A 71 -5.02 2.19 -0.89
CA ILE A 71 -5.28 1.62 -2.22
C ILE A 71 -6.76 1.25 -2.39
N THR A 72 -7.36 0.61 -1.38
CA THR A 72 -8.77 0.20 -1.41
C THR A 72 -9.69 1.42 -1.51
N LEU A 73 -9.47 2.43 -0.66
CA LEU A 73 -10.21 3.69 -0.66
C LEU A 73 -10.08 4.44 -1.99
N PHE A 74 -8.88 4.47 -2.56
CA PHE A 74 -8.63 5.11 -3.84
C PHE A 74 -9.35 4.40 -4.98
N ILE A 75 -9.28 3.06 -5.03
CA ILE A 75 -10.00 2.25 -6.02
C ILE A 75 -11.51 2.46 -5.86
N GLU A 76 -12.06 2.36 -4.65
CA GLU A 76 -13.49 2.57 -4.42
C GLU A 76 -13.93 3.97 -4.85
N SER A 77 -13.17 5.00 -4.50
CA SER A 77 -13.53 6.39 -4.81
C SER A 77 -13.37 6.73 -6.30
N ALA A 78 -12.34 6.21 -6.97
CA ALA A 78 -12.09 6.47 -8.39
C ALA A 78 -12.98 5.64 -9.33
N LEU A 79 -13.49 4.48 -8.87
CA LEU A 79 -14.37 3.61 -9.65
C LEU A 79 -15.86 4.01 -9.61
N VAL A 80 -16.27 4.84 -8.65
CA VAL A 80 -17.69 5.17 -8.37
C VAL A 80 -18.31 6.17 -9.37
N SER A 81 -17.54 6.70 -10.32
CA SER A 81 -18.01 7.75 -11.25
C SER A 81 -19.26 7.38 -12.10
N PRO A 82 -19.57 6.11 -12.45
CA PRO A 82 -20.87 5.76 -13.03
C PRO A 82 -21.80 5.07 -12.02
N ALA A 83 -23.03 5.57 -11.83
CA ALA A 83 -24.05 4.97 -10.96
C ALA A 83 -24.36 3.47 -11.26
N ARG A 84 -24.12 3.01 -12.50
CA ARG A 84 -24.20 1.60 -12.90
C ARG A 84 -23.04 0.75 -12.35
N LEU A 85 -21.83 1.32 -12.27
CA LEU A 85 -20.66 0.64 -11.73
C LEU A 85 -20.80 0.49 -10.22
N LYS A 86 -21.27 1.52 -9.50
CA LYS A 86 -21.53 1.47 -8.05
C LYS A 86 -22.42 0.28 -7.66
N LYS A 87 -23.52 0.04 -8.39
CA LYS A 87 -24.40 -1.12 -8.16
C LYS A 87 -23.71 -2.48 -8.41
N LEU A 88 -22.80 -2.55 -9.37
CA LEU A 88 -22.00 -3.75 -9.66
C LEU A 88 -20.94 -3.99 -8.58
N THR A 89 -20.23 -2.94 -8.16
CA THR A 89 -19.22 -3.00 -7.10
C THR A 89 -19.86 -3.41 -5.77
N ASP A 90 -20.98 -2.79 -5.38
CA ASP A 90 -21.73 -3.14 -4.16
C ASP A 90 -22.18 -4.61 -4.15
N ARG A 91 -22.58 -5.13 -5.32
CA ARG A 91 -22.97 -6.54 -5.47
C ARG A 91 -21.76 -7.47 -5.32
N ILE A 92 -20.61 -7.13 -5.92
CA ILE A 92 -19.36 -7.90 -5.80
C ILE A 92 -18.85 -7.90 -4.35
N THR A 93 -18.93 -6.75 -3.68
CA THR A 93 -18.55 -6.60 -2.27
C THR A 93 -19.43 -7.49 -1.39
N ARG A 94 -20.75 -7.52 -1.58
CA ARG A 94 -21.63 -8.39 -0.77
C ARG A 94 -21.46 -9.90 -1.04
N LEU A 95 -21.15 -10.29 -2.29
CA LEU A 95 -21.11 -11.71 -2.69
C LEU A 95 -19.77 -12.42 -2.45
N HIS A 96 -18.67 -11.70 -2.31
CA HIS A 96 -17.35 -12.31 -2.20
C HIS A 96 -16.59 -11.82 -0.96
N PRO A 97 -16.27 -12.69 0.01
CA PRO A 97 -15.53 -12.29 1.21
C PRO A 97 -14.02 -12.09 0.97
N GLY A 98 -13.46 -12.65 -0.10
CA GLY A 98 -12.02 -12.60 -0.36
C GLY A 98 -11.54 -11.28 -0.96
N PHE A 99 -10.62 -10.58 -0.27
CA PHE A 99 -10.02 -9.30 -0.69
C PHE A 99 -9.44 -9.34 -2.11
N PHE A 100 -8.54 -10.28 -2.40
CA PHE A 100 -7.93 -10.42 -3.74
C PHE A 100 -8.95 -10.72 -4.84
N ARG A 101 -9.99 -11.50 -4.51
CA ARG A 101 -11.04 -11.87 -5.45
C ARG A 101 -11.94 -10.68 -5.77
N ARG A 102 -12.25 -9.83 -4.77
CA ARG A 102 -12.96 -8.55 -4.96
C ARG A 102 -12.18 -7.61 -5.86
N ILE A 103 -10.89 -7.40 -5.60
CA ILE A 103 -10.03 -6.53 -6.42
C ILE A 103 -10.02 -6.99 -7.87
N LYS A 104 -9.80 -8.29 -8.11
CA LYS A 104 -9.76 -8.85 -9.47
C LYS A 104 -11.08 -8.65 -10.23
N LEU A 105 -12.21 -8.85 -9.56
CA LEU A 105 -13.54 -8.69 -10.17
C LEU A 105 -13.86 -7.21 -10.44
N ASN A 106 -13.55 -6.31 -9.51
CA ASN A 106 -13.74 -4.87 -9.69
C ASN A 106 -12.84 -4.32 -10.80
N ALA A 107 -11.58 -4.77 -10.86
CA ALA A 107 -10.66 -4.42 -11.94
C ALA A 107 -11.19 -4.86 -13.31
N ARG A 108 -11.69 -6.11 -13.43
CA ARG A 108 -12.22 -6.65 -14.69
C ARG A 108 -13.51 -5.96 -15.12
N ALA A 109 -14.40 -5.65 -14.18
CA ALA A 109 -15.66 -4.93 -14.45
C ALA A 109 -15.38 -3.50 -14.92
N THR A 110 -14.42 -2.83 -14.29
CA THR A 110 -14.00 -1.47 -14.67
C THR A 110 -13.34 -1.45 -16.03
N TRP A 111 -12.42 -2.38 -16.32
CA TRP A 111 -11.78 -2.46 -17.64
C TRP A 111 -12.80 -2.59 -18.79
N ARG A 112 -13.89 -3.32 -18.58
CA ARG A 112 -14.92 -3.52 -19.61
C ARG A 112 -15.86 -2.32 -19.79
N HIS A 113 -16.15 -1.56 -18.73
CA HIS A 113 -17.17 -0.51 -18.76
C HIS A 113 -16.63 0.93 -18.69
N ASN A 114 -15.43 1.14 -18.16
CA ASN A 114 -14.81 2.46 -18.07
C ASN A 114 -13.28 2.37 -18.22
N LYS A 115 -12.83 2.15 -19.46
CA LYS A 115 -11.39 2.03 -19.80
C LYS A 115 -10.58 3.25 -19.38
N SER A 116 -11.13 4.45 -19.52
CA SER A 116 -10.45 5.70 -19.13
C SER A 116 -10.24 5.77 -17.62
N GLY A 117 -11.27 5.46 -16.82
CA GLY A 117 -11.14 5.42 -15.36
C GLY A 117 -10.19 4.32 -14.88
N TYR A 118 -10.19 3.16 -15.54
CA TYR A 118 -9.24 2.10 -15.25
C TYR A 118 -7.79 2.53 -15.51
N LEU A 119 -7.52 3.17 -16.64
CA LEU A 119 -6.19 3.68 -16.97
C LEU A 119 -5.72 4.74 -15.96
N GLU A 120 -6.60 5.64 -15.52
CA GLU A 120 -6.27 6.62 -14.47
C GLU A 120 -5.87 5.93 -13.16
N VAL A 121 -6.66 4.97 -12.69
CA VAL A 121 -6.36 4.21 -11.46
C VAL A 121 -5.06 3.42 -11.60
N PHE A 122 -4.86 2.76 -12.74
CA PHE A 122 -3.65 1.99 -13.03
C PHE A 122 -2.41 2.90 -13.03
N LEU A 123 -2.50 4.08 -13.66
CA LEU A 123 -1.39 5.03 -13.74
C LEU A 123 -1.01 5.56 -12.35
N VAL A 124 -2.00 5.89 -11.52
CA VAL A 124 -1.76 6.33 -10.13
C VAL A 124 -1.12 5.22 -9.30
N LEU A 125 -1.61 3.98 -9.41
CA LEU A 125 -1.00 2.84 -8.73
C LEU A 125 0.45 2.63 -9.18
N LEU A 126 0.71 2.74 -10.49
CA LEU A 126 2.04 2.56 -11.06
C LEU A 126 3.01 3.65 -10.58
N ILE A 127 2.60 4.92 -10.55
CA ILE A 127 3.39 6.03 -10.01
C ILE A 127 3.66 5.83 -8.51
N SER A 128 2.64 5.42 -7.75
CA SER A 128 2.77 5.20 -6.31
C SER A 128 3.71 4.04 -6.00
N GLN A 129 3.63 2.97 -6.80
CA GLN A 129 4.45 1.78 -6.64
C GLN A 129 5.91 2.04 -7.05
N THR A 130 6.14 2.84 -8.10
CA THR A 130 7.50 3.28 -8.46
C THR A 130 8.10 4.22 -7.42
N ALA A 131 7.32 5.17 -6.89
CA ALA A 131 7.77 6.01 -5.78
C ALA A 131 8.11 5.18 -4.53
N PHE A 132 7.28 4.18 -4.20
CA PHE A 132 7.55 3.25 -3.11
C PHE A 132 8.84 2.45 -3.33
N ILE A 133 9.03 1.87 -4.51
CA ILE A 133 10.26 1.13 -4.85
C ILE A 133 11.49 2.05 -4.74
N ALA A 134 11.41 3.29 -5.23
CA ALA A 134 12.50 4.24 -5.13
C ALA A 134 12.88 4.53 -3.67
N VAL A 135 11.90 4.77 -2.79
CA VAL A 135 12.14 4.98 -1.36
C VAL A 135 12.78 3.76 -0.71
N VAL A 136 12.28 2.56 -1.00
CA VAL A 136 12.83 1.31 -0.47
C VAL A 136 14.27 1.08 -0.95
N VAL A 137 14.57 1.32 -2.23
CA VAL A 137 15.92 1.18 -2.78
C VAL A 137 16.87 2.18 -2.17
N VAL A 138 16.46 3.44 -2.00
CA VAL A 138 17.29 4.47 -1.36
C VAL A 138 17.55 4.14 0.11
N ALA A 139 16.52 3.71 0.85
CA ALA A 139 16.66 3.30 2.25
C ALA A 139 17.57 2.07 2.39
N ALA A 140 17.42 1.07 1.51
CA ALA A 140 18.27 -0.12 1.50
C ALA A 140 19.73 0.22 1.19
N ARG A 141 19.98 1.12 0.23
CA ARG A 141 21.34 1.60 -0.07
C ARG A 141 21.94 2.35 1.12
N ALA A 142 21.20 3.27 1.73
CA ALA A 142 21.68 4.00 2.90
C ALA A 142 22.03 3.08 4.08
N ALA A 143 21.26 2.00 4.27
CA ALA A 143 21.56 1.00 5.29
C ALA A 143 22.85 0.22 4.99
N LEU A 144 23.05 -0.17 3.73
CA LEU A 144 24.27 -0.86 3.28
C LEU A 144 25.53 0.03 3.37
N ASP A 145 25.40 1.31 3.02
CA ASP A 145 26.53 2.27 3.10
C ASP A 145 26.88 2.62 4.56
N SER A 146 25.95 2.47 5.50
CA SER A 146 26.19 2.74 6.93
C SER A 146 26.87 1.60 7.69
N THR A 147 27.02 0.44 7.06
CA THR A 147 27.64 -0.77 7.64
C THR A 147 29.04 -1.07 7.09
N GLY A 148 29.58 -0.21 6.20
CA GLY A 148 30.98 -0.22 5.75
C GLY A 148 31.81 0.90 6.36
#